data_AF-A6HWA1-F1
#
_entry.id   AF-A6HWA1-F1
#
_cell.length_a   1.000
_cell.length_b   1.000
_cell.length_c   1.000
_cell.angle_alpha   90.00
_cell.angle_beta   90.00
_cell.angle_gamma   90.00
#
_symmetry.space_group_name_H-M   'P 1'
#
loop_
_entity.id
_entity.type
_entity.pdbx_description
1 polymer ?
#
loop_
_entity_poly.entity_id
_entity_poly.type
_entity_poly.pdbx_seq_one_letter_code
_entity_poly.pdbx_strand_id
1 'polypeptide(L)'
;MMGFSRGIVFLLLLYLLQGSDTSLVKLNENGYEDIIIAIDPAVSEDVTIIDQIKDMVTKASAYLFEATEKRFFFKNVSILIPENWTNSDQYRRPKQESYKHADIKVAPPALQGRDEPYTRQFTKCGKKAEYIHFTPDFVLGRKQKEYGDSGRLLVHEWAHLRWGVFDEYNEDQPFYSASSKKIEATRCSTGIKGMNKAQVCQGGSCITRNCRRNSTTQLYEKDCQFFPDKVQTEKSSIMFMQSIDSVSMPVTLSRTYNQRISFR
;
A
#
# COMPACT_ATOMS: atom_id res chain seq x y z
N MET A 1 15.68 -25.84 50.01
CA MET A 1 14.20 -25.72 49.90
C MET A 1 13.85 -24.28 50.23
N MET A 2 13.07 -23.50 49.51
CA MET A 2 12.20 -23.62 48.35
C MET A 2 12.24 -22.20 47.72
N GLY A 3 12.45 -22.04 46.42
CA GLY A 3 11.38 -22.23 45.43
C GLY A 3 10.97 -20.90 44.81
N PHE A 4 11.94 -20.05 44.43
CA PHE A 4 11.66 -18.74 43.81
C PHE A 4 12.16 -18.59 42.37
N SER A 5 12.93 -19.54 41.82
CA SER A 5 13.47 -19.39 40.45
C SER A 5 12.60 -20.00 39.35
N ARG A 6 11.73 -20.98 39.66
CA ARG A 6 10.93 -21.66 38.63
C ARG A 6 9.80 -20.80 38.07
N GLY A 7 9.11 -20.02 38.91
CA GLY A 7 7.97 -19.19 38.49
C GLY A 7 8.38 -17.99 37.63
N ILE A 8 9.52 -17.35 37.93
CA ILE A 8 10.05 -16.20 37.18
C ILE A 8 10.58 -16.65 35.82
N VAL A 9 11.26 -17.80 35.76
CA VAL A 9 11.70 -18.41 34.50
C VAL A 9 10.50 -18.81 33.64
N PHE A 10 9.43 -19.34 34.23
CA PHE A 10 8.19 -19.65 33.52
C PHE A 10 7.48 -18.39 33.00
N LEU A 11 7.45 -17.30 33.78
CA LEU A 11 6.89 -16.02 33.36
C LEU A 11 7.70 -15.35 32.24
N LEU A 12 9.03 -15.43 32.28
CA LEU A 12 9.91 -14.96 31.20
C LEU A 12 9.75 -15.81 29.92
N LEU A 13 9.62 -17.13 30.06
CA LEU A 13 9.29 -18.04 28.94
C LEU A 13 7.91 -17.74 28.36
N LEU A 14 6.90 -17.46 29.19
CA LEU A 14 5.56 -17.05 28.76
C LEU A 14 5.55 -15.67 28.09
N TYR A 15 6.39 -14.74 28.54
CA TYR A 15 6.59 -13.43 27.90
C TYR A 15 7.30 -13.56 26.54
N LEU A 16 8.24 -14.51 26.40
CA LEU A 16 8.88 -14.86 25.13
C LEU A 16 7.96 -15.69 24.21
N LEU A 17 6.97 -16.40 24.76
CA LEU A 17 5.92 -17.14 24.06
C LEU A 17 4.71 -16.29 23.69
N GLN A 18 4.68 -15.00 24.05
CA GLN A 18 3.83 -14.05 23.35
C GLN A 18 4.37 -13.97 21.92
N GLY A 19 3.83 -14.85 21.06
CA GLY A 19 4.15 -14.89 19.65
C GLY A 19 4.06 -13.47 19.11
N SER A 20 5.22 -12.94 18.73
CA SER A 20 5.35 -11.63 18.15
C SER A 20 4.38 -11.51 16.98
N ASP A 21 3.41 -10.58 17.05
CA ASP A 21 2.48 -10.22 15.95
C ASP A 21 3.20 -9.54 14.78
N THR A 22 4.43 -9.96 14.50
CA THR A 22 5.32 -9.34 13.54
C THR A 22 5.41 -10.21 12.32
N SER A 23 5.16 -9.63 11.14
CA SER A 23 5.47 -10.35 9.90
C SER A 23 6.94 -10.80 9.85
N LEU A 24 7.15 -11.92 9.16
CA LEU A 24 8.43 -12.63 9.12
C LEU A 24 9.45 -11.98 8.19
N VAL A 25 9.05 -10.93 7.46
CA VAL A 25 9.84 -10.33 6.39
C VAL A 25 11.17 -9.79 6.89
N LYS A 26 12.24 -10.23 6.22
CA LYS A 26 13.61 -9.77 6.42
C LYS A 26 14.10 -9.03 5.19
N LEU A 27 15.08 -8.16 5.40
CA LEU A 27 15.81 -7.50 4.33
C LEU A 27 17.22 -8.09 4.29
N ASN A 28 17.55 -8.78 3.21
CA ASN A 28 18.84 -9.45 3.04
C ASN A 28 19.43 -9.05 1.67
N GLU A 29 20.61 -8.45 1.67
CA GLU A 29 21.26 -7.94 0.45
C GLU A 29 20.32 -7.06 -0.41
N ASN A 30 19.54 -6.21 0.26
CA ASN A 30 18.46 -5.37 -0.30
C ASN A 30 17.24 -6.10 -0.88
N GLY A 31 17.21 -7.43 -0.86
CA GLY A 31 16.04 -8.23 -1.21
C GLY A 31 15.15 -8.46 0.01
N TYR A 32 13.84 -8.21 -0.14
CA TYR A 32 12.87 -8.62 0.86
C TYR A 32 12.60 -10.13 0.74
N GLU A 33 12.81 -10.84 1.85
CA GLU A 33 12.61 -12.29 1.98
C GLU A 33 11.48 -12.57 2.98
N ASP A 34 10.94 -13.78 2.94
CA ASP A 34 9.91 -14.28 3.85
C ASP A 34 8.60 -13.45 3.82
N ILE A 35 8.25 -12.90 2.64
CA ILE A 35 6.96 -12.21 2.43
C ILE A 35 5.85 -13.25 2.33
N ILE A 36 4.76 -13.05 3.06
CA ILE A 36 3.61 -13.96 3.05
C ILE A 36 2.41 -13.27 2.42
N ILE A 37 1.91 -13.86 1.33
CA ILE A 37 0.63 -13.51 0.71
C ILE A 37 -0.35 -14.64 1.03
N ALA A 38 -1.42 -14.35 1.77
CA ALA A 38 -2.40 -15.36 2.14
C ALA A 38 -3.72 -15.15 1.41
N ILE A 39 -4.22 -16.21 0.76
CA ILE A 39 -5.57 -16.24 0.22
C ILE A 39 -6.51 -16.68 1.35
N ASP A 40 -7.59 -15.94 1.55
CA ASP A 40 -8.57 -16.23 2.58
C ASP A 40 -9.45 -17.43 2.19
N PRO A 41 -9.80 -18.34 3.12
CA PRO A 41 -10.71 -19.46 2.83
C PRO A 41 -12.09 -19.06 2.32
N ALA A 42 -12.53 -17.82 2.56
CA ALA A 42 -13.77 -17.29 2.01
C ALA A 42 -13.67 -16.91 0.52
N VAL A 43 -12.48 -16.94 -0.08
CA VAL A 43 -12.28 -16.74 -1.53
C VAL A 43 -12.59 -18.05 -2.25
N SER A 44 -13.54 -18.01 -3.19
CA SER A 44 -13.85 -19.12 -4.08
C SER A 44 -12.60 -19.60 -4.81
N GLU A 45 -12.46 -20.93 -4.94
CA GLU A 45 -11.30 -21.54 -5.61
C GLU A 45 -11.21 -21.07 -7.07
N ASP A 46 -10.14 -20.34 -7.36
CA ASP A 46 -9.75 -19.90 -8.71
C ASP A 46 -8.22 -19.91 -8.77
N VAL A 47 -7.67 -20.94 -9.41
CA VAL A 47 -6.21 -21.13 -9.51
C VAL A 47 -5.52 -19.99 -10.25
N THR A 48 -6.25 -19.21 -11.06
CA THR A 48 -5.67 -18.06 -11.77
C THR A 48 -5.23 -16.95 -10.82
N ILE A 49 -5.82 -16.87 -9.61
CA ILE A 49 -5.39 -15.95 -8.55
C ILE A 49 -3.91 -16.17 -8.22
N ILE A 50 -3.46 -17.43 -8.15
CA ILE A 50 -2.08 -17.77 -7.81
C ILE A 50 -1.11 -17.21 -8.86
N ASP A 51 -1.44 -17.37 -10.13
CA ASP A 51 -0.59 -16.90 -11.23
C ASP A 51 -0.61 -15.38 -11.36
N GLN A 52 -1.76 -14.74 -11.13
CA GLN A 52 -1.86 -13.28 -11.08
C GLN A 52 -1.07 -12.67 -9.91
N ILE A 53 -1.05 -13.32 -8.74
CA ILE A 53 -0.20 -12.91 -7.62
C ILE A 53 1.28 -12.98 -8.02
N LYS A 54 1.73 -14.07 -8.67
CA LYS A 54 3.13 -14.19 -9.13
C LYS A 54 3.50 -13.09 -10.13
N ASP A 55 2.63 -12.81 -11.09
CA ASP A 55 2.85 -11.75 -12.07
C ASP A 55 2.91 -10.36 -11.41
N MET A 56 1.94 -10.06 -10.53
CA MET A 56 1.90 -8.82 -9.76
C MET A 56 3.18 -8.62 -8.92
N VAL A 57 3.62 -9.66 -8.19
CA VAL A 57 4.86 -9.61 -7.40
C VAL A 57 6.09 -9.40 -8.29
N THR A 58 6.13 -10.04 -9.45
CA THR A 58 7.25 -9.89 -10.41
C THR A 58 7.34 -8.45 -10.93
N LYS A 59 6.21 -7.89 -11.37
CA LYS A 59 6.12 -6.49 -11.82
C LYS A 59 6.46 -5.51 -10.71
N ALA A 60 5.91 -5.74 -9.52
CA ALA A 60 6.19 -4.91 -8.35
C ALA A 60 7.67 -4.94 -7.96
N SER A 61 8.31 -6.11 -8.01
CA SER A 61 9.74 -6.27 -7.71
C SER A 61 10.60 -5.45 -8.68
N ALA A 62 10.33 -5.54 -9.99
CA ALA A 62 11.03 -4.75 -11.00
C ALA A 62 10.79 -3.23 -10.83
N TYR A 63 9.54 -2.84 -10.57
CA TYR A 63 9.19 -1.43 -10.36
C TYR A 63 9.81 -0.86 -9.07
N LEU A 64 9.77 -1.59 -7.96
CA LEU A 64 10.40 -1.21 -6.70
C LEU A 64 11.91 -1.03 -6.89
N PHE A 65 12.55 -1.93 -7.64
CA PHE A 65 13.97 -1.85 -7.92
C PHE A 65 14.32 -0.58 -8.66
N GLU A 66 13.65 -0.28 -9.77
CA GLU A 66 13.90 0.95 -10.54
C GLU A 66 13.55 2.21 -9.73
N ALA A 67 12.39 2.23 -9.06
CA ALA A 67 11.93 3.39 -8.30
C ALA A 67 12.77 3.67 -7.04
N THR A 68 13.55 2.70 -6.56
CA THR A 68 14.46 2.87 -5.42
C THR A 68 15.92 3.01 -5.83
N GLU A 69 16.19 3.43 -7.07
CA GLU A 69 17.54 3.59 -7.63
C GLU A 69 18.34 2.29 -7.56
N LYS A 70 17.71 1.18 -7.95
CA LYS A 70 18.30 -0.17 -8.02
C LYS A 70 18.71 -0.72 -6.66
N ARG A 71 17.92 -0.42 -5.63
CA ARG A 71 18.19 -0.87 -4.26
C ARG A 71 17.31 -2.04 -3.88
N PHE A 72 16.02 -1.82 -3.70
CA PHE A 72 15.14 -2.81 -3.08
C PHE A 72 14.35 -3.62 -4.09
N PHE A 73 14.12 -4.89 -3.80
CA PHE A 73 13.33 -5.79 -4.64
C PHE A 73 12.69 -6.89 -3.79
N PHE A 74 11.69 -7.59 -4.34
CA PHE A 74 11.12 -8.79 -3.72
C PHE A 74 11.93 -10.01 -4.14
N LYS A 75 12.48 -10.71 -3.15
CA LYS A 75 13.41 -11.84 -3.35
C LYS A 75 12.75 -13.18 -3.09
N ASN A 76 12.02 -13.32 -1.98
CA ASN A 76 11.31 -14.55 -1.64
C ASN A 76 9.89 -14.24 -1.14
N VAL A 77 8.90 -14.89 -1.75
CA VAL A 77 7.47 -14.72 -1.45
C VAL A 77 6.80 -16.09 -1.37
N SER A 78 6.11 -16.34 -0.26
CA SER A 78 5.29 -17.53 -0.06
C SER A 78 3.81 -17.18 -0.24
N ILE A 79 3.08 -17.98 -1.03
CA ILE A 79 1.63 -17.88 -1.16
C ILE A 79 0.99 -18.96 -0.31
N LEU A 80 0.15 -18.59 0.66
CA LEU A 80 -0.65 -19.52 1.45
C LEU A 80 -1.97 -19.81 0.73
N ILE A 81 -2.16 -21.09 0.42
CA ILE A 81 -3.37 -21.61 -0.21
C ILE A 81 -4.36 -22.08 0.87
N PRO A 82 -5.66 -21.78 0.74
CA PRO A 82 -6.66 -22.21 1.71
C PRO A 82 -6.78 -23.73 1.81
N GLU A 83 -7.08 -24.25 3.00
CA GLU A 83 -7.27 -25.70 3.22
C GLU A 83 -8.50 -26.26 2.51
N ASN A 84 -9.50 -25.42 2.23
CA ASN A 84 -10.71 -25.80 1.51
C ASN A 84 -10.54 -25.81 -0.02
N TRP A 85 -9.38 -25.39 -0.55
CA TRP A 85 -9.06 -25.54 -1.97
C TRP A 85 -8.55 -26.95 -2.26
N THR A 86 -8.76 -27.40 -3.49
CA THR A 86 -8.30 -28.72 -3.93
C THR A 86 -6.78 -28.82 -3.86
N ASN A 87 -6.27 -29.87 -3.22
CA ASN A 87 -4.83 -30.07 -3.06
C ASN A 87 -4.15 -30.33 -4.43
N SER A 88 -2.90 -29.89 -4.56
CA SER A 88 -2.09 -30.03 -5.77
C SER A 88 -0.68 -30.47 -5.39
N ASP A 89 -0.03 -31.25 -6.25
CA ASP A 89 1.34 -31.74 -6.02
C ASP A 89 2.38 -30.63 -5.90
N GLN A 90 2.07 -29.44 -6.42
CA GLN A 90 2.89 -28.24 -6.31
C GLN A 90 2.85 -27.61 -4.92
N TYR A 91 1.82 -27.91 -4.12
CA TYR A 91 1.67 -27.34 -2.79
C TYR A 91 2.55 -28.07 -1.78
N ARG A 92 3.10 -27.29 -0.85
CA ARG A 92 3.92 -27.78 0.26
C ARG A 92 3.31 -27.30 1.56
N ARG A 93 3.45 -28.11 2.61
CA ARG A 93 2.98 -27.72 3.94
C ARG A 93 3.75 -26.48 4.40
N PRO A 94 3.05 -25.42 4.89
CA PRO A 94 3.69 -24.29 5.52
C PRO A 94 4.59 -24.72 6.67
N LYS A 95 5.73 -24.05 6.85
CA LYS A 95 6.64 -24.34 7.98
C LYS A 95 6.41 -23.33 9.09
N GLN A 96 6.48 -22.06 8.74
CA GLN A 96 6.34 -20.91 9.66
C GLN A 96 5.24 -19.96 9.18
N GLU A 97 4.91 -20.03 7.90
CA GLU A 97 3.92 -19.19 7.25
C GLU A 97 2.52 -19.51 7.79
N SER A 98 1.78 -18.46 8.13
CA SER A 98 0.40 -18.57 8.61
C SER A 98 -0.36 -17.30 8.29
N TYR A 99 -1.68 -17.42 8.20
CA TYR A 99 -2.56 -16.29 7.87
C TYR A 99 -2.41 -15.12 8.86
N LYS A 100 -2.14 -15.40 10.13
CA LYS A 100 -1.91 -14.40 11.17
C LYS A 100 -0.70 -13.49 10.87
N HIS A 101 0.36 -14.06 10.30
CA HIS A 101 1.61 -13.36 10.00
C HIS A 101 1.67 -12.85 8.55
N ALA A 102 0.57 -12.93 7.78
CA ALA A 102 0.53 -12.51 6.39
C ALA A 102 0.72 -11.00 6.23
N ASP A 103 1.63 -10.61 5.34
CA ASP A 103 1.87 -9.21 4.95
C ASP A 103 0.78 -8.71 4.01
N ILE A 104 0.26 -9.61 3.17
CA ILE A 104 -0.78 -9.32 2.17
C ILE A 104 -1.87 -10.37 2.31
N LYS A 105 -3.11 -9.93 2.38
CA LYS A 105 -4.29 -10.78 2.47
C LYS A 105 -5.17 -10.58 1.24
N VAL A 106 -5.37 -11.65 0.49
CA VAL A 106 -6.34 -11.69 -0.61
C VAL A 106 -7.65 -12.23 -0.03
N ALA A 107 -8.59 -11.34 0.23
CA ALA A 107 -9.83 -11.66 0.92
C ALA A 107 -11.01 -10.92 0.30
N PRO A 108 -12.26 -11.39 0.49
CA PRO A 108 -13.44 -10.67 0.05
C PRO A 108 -13.45 -9.21 0.56
N PRO A 109 -14.10 -8.29 -0.18
CA PRO A 109 -14.20 -6.90 0.25
C PRO A 109 -14.96 -6.81 1.58
N ALA A 110 -14.53 -5.90 2.47
CA ALA A 110 -15.20 -5.68 3.75
C ALA A 110 -16.65 -5.21 3.58
N LEU A 111 -16.92 -4.49 2.49
CA LEU A 111 -18.26 -4.06 2.06
C LEU A 111 -18.43 -4.40 0.59
N GLN A 112 -19.56 -5.01 0.23
CA GLN A 112 -19.82 -5.42 -1.14
C GLN A 112 -19.66 -4.26 -2.14
N GLY A 113 -18.89 -4.49 -3.20
CA GLY A 113 -18.59 -3.49 -4.23
C GLY A 113 -17.45 -2.53 -3.90
N ARG A 114 -16.82 -2.63 -2.72
CA ARG A 114 -15.62 -1.86 -2.36
C ARG A 114 -14.37 -2.72 -2.53
N ASP A 115 -13.86 -2.74 -3.75
CA ASP A 115 -12.65 -3.47 -4.13
C ASP A 115 -11.35 -2.66 -4.00
N GLU A 116 -11.42 -1.56 -3.26
CA GLU A 116 -10.28 -0.67 -3.06
C GLU A 116 -9.17 -1.40 -2.29
N PRO A 117 -7.98 -1.53 -2.91
CA PRO A 117 -6.79 -1.99 -2.22
C PRO A 117 -6.41 -1.03 -1.09
N TYR A 118 -6.00 -1.55 0.07
CA TYR A 118 -5.57 -0.68 1.15
C TYR A 118 -4.55 -1.34 2.09
N THR A 119 -3.79 -0.51 2.77
CA THR A 119 -2.93 -0.91 3.88
C THR A 119 -3.58 -0.56 5.21
N ARG A 120 -3.72 -1.56 6.10
CA ARG A 120 -4.26 -1.34 7.44
C ARG A 120 -3.19 -0.74 8.35
N GLN A 121 -3.19 0.59 8.44
CA GLN A 121 -2.23 1.38 9.24
C GLN A 121 -2.94 2.17 10.35
N PHE A 122 -2.83 1.73 11.61
CA PHE A 122 -3.27 2.52 12.78
C PHE A 122 -2.12 3.27 13.48
N THR A 123 -0.90 3.15 12.96
CA THR A 123 0.30 3.67 13.61
C THR A 123 0.75 5.01 13.03
N LYS A 124 1.52 5.76 13.82
CA LYS A 124 2.12 7.04 13.40
C LYS A 124 3.12 6.84 12.24
N CYS A 125 3.50 7.95 11.61
CA CYS A 125 4.52 8.00 10.56
C CYS A 125 5.80 7.22 10.93
N GLY A 126 6.38 6.52 9.95
CA GLY A 126 7.62 5.77 10.10
C GLY A 126 7.48 4.44 10.84
N LYS A 127 6.26 4.01 11.15
CA LYS A 127 5.97 2.70 11.75
C LYS A 127 5.34 1.77 10.74
N LYS A 128 5.76 0.51 10.78
CA LYS A 128 5.21 -0.56 9.96
C LYS A 128 3.71 -0.73 10.24
N ALA A 129 2.92 -0.89 9.17
CA ALA A 129 1.49 -1.18 9.27
C ALA A 129 1.23 -2.68 9.55
N GLU A 130 -0.03 -3.07 9.69
CA GLU A 130 -0.40 -4.45 10.03
C GLU A 130 -0.33 -5.38 8.81
N TYR A 131 -1.09 -5.08 7.75
CA TYR A 131 -1.14 -5.86 6.51
C TYR A 131 -1.73 -5.03 5.37
N ILE A 132 -1.50 -5.49 4.13
CA ILE A 132 -2.16 -5.03 2.91
C ILE A 132 -3.35 -5.93 2.63
N HIS A 133 -4.49 -5.35 2.23
CA HIS A 133 -5.67 -6.09 1.80
C HIS A 133 -5.92 -5.86 0.32
N PHE A 134 -6.13 -6.97 -0.40
CA PHE A 134 -6.50 -7.00 -1.80
C PHE A 134 -7.74 -7.87 -1.97
N THR A 135 -8.63 -7.49 -2.90
CA THR A 135 -9.75 -8.36 -3.27
C THR A 135 -9.38 -9.30 -4.42
N PRO A 136 -10.09 -10.45 -4.57
CA PRO A 136 -9.91 -11.32 -5.72
C PRO A 136 -10.12 -10.58 -7.06
N ASP A 137 -11.11 -9.69 -7.14
CA ASP A 137 -11.37 -8.91 -8.36
C ASP A 137 -10.23 -7.96 -8.72
N PHE A 138 -9.60 -7.35 -7.71
CA PHE A 138 -8.39 -6.57 -7.92
C PHE A 138 -7.24 -7.45 -8.44
N VAL A 139 -6.94 -8.55 -7.75
CA VAL A 139 -5.84 -9.47 -8.12
C VAL A 139 -6.04 -10.04 -9.52
N LEU A 140 -7.27 -10.37 -9.89
CA LEU A 140 -7.63 -10.89 -11.22
C LEU A 140 -7.63 -9.83 -12.33
N GLY A 141 -7.22 -8.59 -12.03
CA GLY A 141 -7.13 -7.50 -12.99
C GLY A 141 -8.48 -6.89 -13.41
N ARG A 142 -9.60 -7.32 -12.82
CA ARG A 142 -10.94 -6.80 -13.14
C ARG A 142 -11.07 -5.32 -12.77
N LYS A 143 -10.25 -4.85 -11.83
CA LYS A 143 -10.19 -3.47 -11.34
C LYS A 143 -9.03 -2.64 -11.89
N GLN A 144 -8.29 -3.14 -12.89
CA GLN A 144 -7.14 -2.43 -13.46
C GLN A 144 -7.52 -1.06 -14.05
N LYS A 145 -8.74 -0.89 -14.56
CA LYS A 145 -9.23 0.42 -15.06
C LYS A 145 -9.42 1.45 -13.95
N GLU A 146 -9.71 1.00 -12.74
CA GLU A 146 -9.99 1.83 -11.56
C GLU A 146 -8.69 2.18 -10.84
N TYR A 147 -7.83 1.18 -10.59
CA TYR A 147 -6.65 1.33 -9.72
C TYR A 147 -5.31 1.35 -10.47
N GLY A 148 -5.29 1.08 -11.77
CA GLY A 148 -4.07 1.04 -12.58
C GLY A 148 -3.33 -0.30 -12.48
N ASP A 149 -2.03 -0.27 -12.79
CA ASP A 149 -1.18 -1.46 -12.78
C ASP A 149 -1.01 -2.04 -11.36
N SER A 150 -1.23 -3.35 -11.23
CA SER A 150 -1.22 -4.03 -9.94
C SER A 150 0.17 -4.07 -9.30
N GLY A 151 1.24 -4.11 -10.10
CA GLY A 151 2.61 -4.08 -9.60
C GLY A 151 2.97 -2.74 -8.98
N ARG A 152 2.58 -1.63 -9.62
CA ARG A 152 2.78 -0.27 -9.10
C ARG A 152 1.98 -0.02 -7.83
N LEU A 153 0.72 -0.43 -7.82
CA LEU A 153 -0.13 -0.33 -6.64
C LEU A 153 0.42 -1.19 -5.48
N LEU A 154 0.89 -2.42 -5.75
CA LEU A 154 1.54 -3.21 -4.71
C LEU A 154 2.75 -2.48 -4.11
N VAL A 155 3.57 -1.80 -4.91
CA VAL A 155 4.70 -1.01 -4.40
C VAL A 155 4.24 0.20 -3.58
N HIS A 156 3.14 0.84 -3.96
CA HIS A 156 2.51 1.93 -3.21
C HIS A 156 2.03 1.45 -1.84
N GLU A 157 1.23 0.39 -1.78
CA GLU A 157 0.79 -0.23 -0.53
C GLU A 157 1.95 -0.80 0.29
N TRP A 158 2.99 -1.31 -0.37
CA TRP A 158 4.20 -1.78 0.29
C TRP A 158 4.94 -0.63 1.00
N ALA A 159 4.95 0.57 0.43
CA ALA A 159 5.55 1.74 1.05
C ALA A 159 4.77 2.13 2.33
N HIS A 160 3.44 2.13 2.30
CA HIS A 160 2.63 2.26 3.51
C HIS A 160 2.97 1.18 4.54
N LEU A 161 2.98 -0.09 4.12
CA LEU A 161 3.21 -1.23 4.99
C LEU A 161 4.59 -1.17 5.66
N ARG A 162 5.66 -0.93 4.90
CA ARG A 162 7.04 -1.04 5.39
C ARG A 162 7.59 0.24 5.96
N TRP A 163 7.30 1.36 5.34
CA TRP A 163 7.91 2.64 5.68
C TRP A 163 6.96 3.54 6.47
N GLY A 164 5.67 3.20 6.55
CA GLY A 164 4.68 3.99 7.29
C GLY A 164 4.55 5.41 6.74
N VAL A 165 4.73 5.55 5.43
CA VAL A 165 4.54 6.79 4.69
C VAL A 165 3.06 6.95 4.35
N PHE A 166 2.64 8.16 4.03
CA PHE A 166 1.26 8.50 3.70
C PHE A 166 1.18 9.02 2.28
N ASP A 167 -0.04 9.07 1.76
CA ASP A 167 -0.32 9.68 0.48
C ASP A 167 0.08 11.14 0.44
N GLU A 168 0.56 11.56 -0.73
CA GLU A 168 0.93 12.94 -0.99
C GLU A 168 -0.27 13.79 -1.42
N TYR A 169 -1.46 13.19 -1.53
CA TYR A 169 -2.73 13.87 -1.71
C TYR A 169 -3.58 13.75 -0.44
N ASN A 170 -4.66 14.52 -0.38
CA ASN A 170 -5.59 14.49 0.75
C ASN A 170 -7.01 14.62 0.24
N GLU A 171 -7.85 13.62 0.45
CA GLU A 171 -9.24 13.63 -0.03
C GLU A 171 -10.16 14.53 0.80
N ASP A 172 -9.88 14.69 2.10
CA ASP A 172 -10.63 15.54 3.02
C ASP A 172 -10.28 17.03 2.86
N GLN A 173 -9.02 17.31 2.53
CA GLN A 173 -8.48 18.64 2.27
C GLN A 173 -7.71 18.66 0.94
N PRO A 174 -8.42 18.55 -0.20
CA PRO A 174 -7.80 18.41 -1.51
C PRO A 174 -7.19 19.70 -2.03
N PHE A 175 -7.49 20.85 -1.41
CA PHE A 175 -7.01 22.15 -1.85
C PHE A 175 -6.59 23.07 -0.70
N TYR A 176 -5.61 23.92 -0.96
CA TYR A 176 -5.17 24.98 -0.07
C TYR A 176 -4.94 26.29 -0.85
N SER A 177 -4.88 27.42 -0.14
CA SER A 177 -4.49 28.70 -0.72
C SER A 177 -2.98 28.88 -0.58
N ALA A 178 -2.27 28.94 -1.70
CA ALA A 178 -0.84 29.24 -1.71
C ALA A 178 -0.57 30.71 -1.28
N SER A 179 0.70 31.03 -0.99
CA SER A 179 1.14 32.40 -0.67
C SER A 179 0.83 33.41 -1.78
N SER A 180 0.75 32.95 -3.03
CA SER A 180 0.33 33.74 -4.20
C SER A 180 -1.19 33.99 -4.28
N LYS A 181 -1.97 33.53 -3.29
CA LYS A 181 -3.45 33.53 -3.26
C LYS A 181 -4.12 32.68 -4.35
N LYS A 182 -3.34 31.86 -5.05
CA LYS A 182 -3.85 30.85 -5.98
C LYS A 182 -4.29 29.61 -5.20
N ILE A 183 -5.42 29.02 -5.58
CA ILE A 183 -5.85 27.74 -5.04
C ILE A 183 -5.02 26.65 -5.72
N GLU A 184 -4.35 25.82 -4.93
CA GLU A 184 -3.54 24.70 -5.38
C GLU A 184 -4.08 23.40 -4.79
N ALA A 185 -3.96 22.32 -5.55
CA ALA A 185 -4.27 20.98 -5.06
C ALA A 185 -3.20 20.53 -4.05
N THR A 186 -3.61 19.83 -2.99
CA THR A 186 -2.71 19.22 -2.02
C THR A 186 -1.94 18.10 -2.70
N ARG A 187 -0.66 18.37 -3.01
CA ARG A 187 0.28 17.46 -3.68
C ARG A 187 1.72 17.91 -3.48
N CYS A 188 2.67 16.99 -3.43
CA CYS A 188 4.09 17.33 -3.36
C CYS A 188 4.63 17.89 -4.70
N SER A 189 4.24 17.29 -5.83
CA SER A 189 4.69 17.72 -7.16
C SER A 189 3.70 18.68 -7.81
N THR A 190 3.98 19.99 -7.77
CA THR A 190 3.12 21.02 -8.43
C THR A 190 3.17 20.96 -9.97
N GLY A 191 4.15 20.28 -10.56
CA GLY A 191 4.28 20.11 -12.02
C GLY A 191 3.31 19.10 -12.64
N ILE A 192 2.65 18.25 -11.84
CA ILE A 192 1.62 17.31 -12.35
C ILE A 192 0.45 18.11 -12.94
N LYS A 193 0.03 17.78 -14.15
CA LYS A 193 -1.10 18.45 -14.82
C LYS A 193 -2.42 17.75 -14.49
N GLY A 194 -3.51 18.48 -14.56
CA GLY A 194 -4.83 17.91 -14.31
C GLY A 194 -5.91 18.96 -14.23
N MET A 195 -7.10 18.52 -13.85
CA MET A 195 -8.29 19.35 -13.78
C MET A 195 -8.99 19.24 -12.43
N ASN A 196 -9.45 20.37 -11.92
CA ASN A 196 -10.31 20.42 -10.73
C ASN A 196 -11.76 20.18 -11.15
N LYS A 197 -12.33 19.05 -10.74
CA LYS A 197 -13.72 18.70 -11.06
C LYS A 197 -14.49 18.30 -9.81
N ALA A 198 -15.79 18.51 -9.83
CA ALA A 198 -16.71 18.00 -8.83
C ALA A 198 -17.70 17.03 -9.51
N GLN A 199 -17.92 15.87 -8.89
CA GLN A 199 -18.91 14.90 -9.32
C GLN A 199 -20.22 15.17 -8.56
N VAL A 200 -21.28 15.48 -9.30
CA VAL A 200 -22.60 15.78 -8.73
C VAL A 200 -23.58 14.74 -9.21
N CYS A 201 -24.18 14.01 -8.27
CA CYS A 201 -25.17 13.00 -8.57
C CYS A 201 -26.58 13.50 -8.20
N GLN A 202 -27.50 13.48 -9.17
CA GLN A 202 -28.92 13.82 -8.97
C GLN A 202 -29.78 12.77 -9.68
N GLY A 203 -30.77 12.21 -8.97
CA GLY A 203 -31.74 11.29 -9.55
C GLY A 203 -31.15 10.01 -10.16
N GLY A 204 -30.02 9.51 -9.63
CA GLY A 204 -29.34 8.31 -10.12
C GLY A 204 -28.39 8.54 -11.29
N SER A 205 -28.23 9.78 -11.78
CA SER A 205 -27.22 10.15 -12.77
C SER A 205 -26.15 11.02 -12.13
N CYS A 206 -24.88 10.76 -12.47
CA CYS A 206 -23.75 11.55 -12.01
C CYS A 206 -23.12 12.31 -13.17
N ILE A 207 -22.90 13.61 -12.99
CA ILE A 207 -22.22 14.46 -13.96
C ILE A 207 -20.95 15.04 -13.34
N THR A 208 -19.92 15.19 -14.17
CA THR A 208 -18.65 15.81 -13.78
C THR A 208 -18.62 17.24 -14.31
N ARG A 209 -18.41 18.22 -13.42
CA ARG A 209 -18.34 19.65 -13.80
C ARG A 209 -17.12 20.34 -13.19
N ASN A 210 -16.82 21.55 -13.68
CA ASN A 210 -15.76 22.38 -13.08
C ASN A 210 -16.11 22.77 -11.64
N CYS A 211 -15.08 22.82 -10.80
CA CYS A 211 -15.23 23.24 -9.41
C CYS A 211 -15.61 24.70 -9.29
N ARG A 212 -16.52 24.99 -8.36
CA ARG A 212 -16.93 26.34 -7.99
C ARG A 212 -16.16 26.80 -6.76
N ARG A 213 -15.84 28.08 -6.72
CA ARG A 213 -15.24 28.71 -5.54
C ARG A 213 -16.32 28.95 -4.49
N ASN A 214 -16.05 28.57 -3.26
CA ASN A 214 -16.87 28.87 -2.11
C ASN A 214 -16.51 30.28 -1.59
N SER A 215 -17.50 31.16 -1.49
CA SER A 215 -17.31 32.55 -1.07
C SER A 215 -16.91 32.69 0.41
N THR A 216 -17.25 31.71 1.25
CA THR A 216 -16.93 31.72 2.69
C THR A 216 -15.52 31.21 2.94
N THR A 217 -15.15 30.04 2.41
CA THR A 217 -13.83 29.44 2.65
C THR A 217 -12.75 29.99 1.74
N GLN A 218 -13.13 30.69 0.66
CA GLN A 218 -12.24 31.16 -0.41
C GLN A 218 -11.50 30.03 -1.16
N LEU A 219 -11.85 28.77 -0.90
CA LEU A 219 -11.39 27.55 -1.56
C LEU A 219 -12.45 27.01 -2.51
N TYR A 220 -12.21 25.86 -3.13
CA TYR A 220 -13.25 25.15 -3.89
C TYR A 220 -14.33 24.57 -2.98
N GLU A 221 -15.48 24.25 -3.59
CA GLU A 221 -16.57 23.50 -2.94
C GLU A 221 -16.11 22.12 -2.43
N LYS A 222 -16.83 21.58 -1.45
CA LYS A 222 -16.44 20.37 -0.71
C LYS A 222 -16.22 19.15 -1.61
N ASP A 223 -17.06 18.97 -2.63
CA ASP A 223 -17.01 17.78 -3.51
C ASP A 223 -16.01 17.96 -4.67
N CYS A 224 -15.21 19.03 -4.66
CA CYS A 224 -14.16 19.24 -5.64
C CYS A 224 -12.96 18.34 -5.35
N GLN A 225 -12.46 17.68 -6.39
CA GLN A 225 -11.24 16.88 -6.36
C GLN A 225 -10.32 17.25 -7.53
N PHE A 226 -9.02 16.99 -7.37
CA PHE A 226 -8.04 17.15 -8.44
C PHE A 226 -7.91 15.82 -9.20
N PHE A 227 -8.20 15.85 -10.49
CA PHE A 227 -8.07 14.71 -11.38
C PHE A 227 -6.84 14.91 -12.27
N PRO A 228 -5.72 14.20 -12.02
CA PRO A 228 -4.55 14.31 -12.86
C PRO A 228 -4.80 13.76 -14.25
N ASP A 229 -4.14 14.35 -15.24
CA ASP A 229 -4.12 13.78 -16.59
C ASP A 229 -3.37 12.44 -16.56
N LYS A 230 -3.83 11.45 -17.34
CA LYS A 230 -3.19 10.12 -17.36
C LYS A 230 -1.75 10.18 -17.84
N VAL A 231 -1.49 11.01 -18.84
CA VAL A 231 -0.16 11.19 -19.43
C VAL A 231 0.49 12.41 -18.79
N GLN A 232 1.61 12.18 -18.12
CA GLN A 232 2.37 13.20 -17.42
C GLN A 232 3.82 13.21 -17.92
N THR A 233 4.39 14.41 -18.03
CA THR A 233 5.84 14.59 -18.27
C THR A 233 6.61 14.76 -16.96
N GLU A 234 5.93 15.25 -15.92
CA GLU A 234 6.50 15.46 -14.60
C GLU A 234 6.60 14.13 -13.86
N LYS A 235 7.74 13.88 -13.22
CA LYS A 235 7.90 12.72 -12.34
C LYS A 235 7.33 13.04 -10.96
N SER A 236 6.74 12.04 -10.33
CA SER A 236 6.26 12.16 -8.95
C SER A 236 6.63 10.93 -8.13
N SER A 237 6.49 11.08 -6.82
CA SER A 237 6.75 10.06 -5.81
C SER A 237 5.77 8.90 -5.95
N ILE A 238 6.22 7.70 -5.54
CA ILE A 238 5.38 6.50 -5.40
C ILE A 238 4.09 6.79 -4.59
N MET A 239 4.14 7.76 -3.67
CA MET A 239 3.03 8.10 -2.78
C MET A 239 2.03 9.13 -3.34
N PHE A 240 2.19 9.61 -4.59
CA PHE A 240 1.18 10.51 -5.16
C PHE A 240 -0.03 9.75 -5.70
N MET A 241 0.01 9.20 -6.91
CA MET A 241 -1.11 8.43 -7.45
C MET A 241 -0.57 7.32 -8.35
N GLN A 242 -0.62 6.09 -7.86
CA GLN A 242 -0.08 4.87 -8.45
C GLN A 242 -0.57 4.59 -9.89
N SER A 243 -1.74 5.11 -10.25
CA SER A 243 -2.35 4.95 -11.57
C SER A 243 -1.70 5.82 -12.67
N ILE A 244 -0.80 6.74 -12.33
CA ILE A 244 -0.07 7.60 -13.27
C ILE A 244 1.29 6.99 -13.61
N ASP A 245 1.58 6.78 -14.90
CA ASP A 245 2.82 6.13 -15.35
C ASP A 245 4.11 6.86 -14.96
N SER A 246 4.09 8.19 -14.85
CA SER A 246 5.27 9.01 -14.51
C SER A 246 5.69 8.91 -13.04
N VAL A 247 4.86 8.30 -12.19
CA VAL A 247 5.18 8.02 -10.79
C VAL A 247 6.32 7.01 -10.74
N SER A 248 7.51 7.46 -10.37
CA SER A 248 8.72 6.63 -10.47
C SER A 248 9.83 7.09 -9.54
N MET A 249 9.62 8.18 -8.80
CA MET A 249 10.62 8.70 -7.89
C MET A 249 10.54 7.96 -6.56
N PRO A 250 11.71 7.66 -5.95
CA PRO A 250 11.73 7.12 -4.60
C PRO A 250 11.02 8.09 -3.67
N VAL A 251 10.39 7.55 -2.63
CA VAL A 251 10.00 8.35 -1.48
C VAL A 251 11.27 9.00 -0.96
N THR A 252 11.45 10.29 -1.22
CA THR A 252 12.49 11.06 -0.56
C THR A 252 12.06 11.15 0.90
N LEU A 253 12.49 10.17 1.70
CA LEU A 253 12.75 10.37 3.12
C LEU A 253 13.82 11.46 3.17
N SER A 254 13.37 12.70 3.05
CA SER A 254 14.16 13.89 3.20
C SER A 254 14.61 13.90 4.66
N ARG A 255 15.69 13.16 4.93
CA ARG A 255 16.53 13.41 6.10
C ARG A 255 17.02 14.83 5.91
N THR A 256 16.40 15.75 6.63
CA THR A 256 16.79 17.15 6.74
C THR A 256 18.10 17.25 7.52
N TYR A 257 19.17 16.61 7.03
CA TYR A 257 20.50 16.65 7.63
C TYR A 257 21.53 16.78 6.51
N ASN A 258 21.90 18.02 6.20
CA ASN A 258 22.91 18.37 5.19
C ASN A 258 24.35 18.37 5.72
N GLN A 259 24.60 17.94 6.95
CA GLN A 259 25.94 17.92 7.54
C GLN A 259 26.12 16.72 8.48
N ARG A 260 27.18 15.94 8.23
CA ARG A 260 27.71 14.94 9.15
C ARG A 260 29.16 15.34 9.46
N ILE A 261 29.42 15.70 10.71
CA ILE A 261 30.78 15.82 11.21
C ILE A 261 31.15 14.44 11.79
N SER A 262 32.23 13.87 11.29
CA SER A 262 32.87 12.69 11.89
C SER A 262 34.20 13.15 12.49
N PHE A 263 34.40 12.91 13.78
CA PHE A 263 35.71 13.01 14.42
C PHE A 263 36.30 11.61 14.60
N ARG A 264 37.64 11.56 14.67
CA ARG A 264 38.42 10.33 14.88
C ARG A 264 38.52 10.02 16.37
#